data_AF-A0A259HAP7-F1
#
_entry.id   AF-A0A259HAP7-F1
#
_cell.length_a   1.000
_cell.length_b   1.000
_cell.length_c   1.000
_cell.angle_alpha   90.00
_cell.angle_beta   90.00
_cell.angle_gamma   90.00
#
_symmetry.space_group_name_H-M   'P 1'
#
loop_
_entity.id
_entity.type
_entity.pdbx_description
1 polymer ?
#
loop_
_entity_poly.entity_id
_entity_poly.type
_entity_poly.pdbx_seq_one_letter_code
_entity_poly.pdbx_strand_id
1 'polypeptide(L)'
;MSSKKRYASTQGFSLLELLIVILIVSIVYFLGFDGFEIGKPKPKALTPLTLKSTITTSDFFPGQGTFMCIEKCRSCYFRSDISSAFESYPNAVNLGELEVYTLDAQDALVELEYGRYQDEKICLLMDFYPNGSSTQLILKDKTSSYFLPAYFDEPQRFASIEEAKDFWLRNTTLVSDNGAFY
;
A
#
# COMPACT_ATOMS: atom_id res chain seq x y z
N MET A 1 -69.25 47.11 -29.87
CA MET A 1 -67.92 47.66 -30.19
C MET A 1 -66.86 46.86 -29.43
N SER A 2 -65.72 46.66 -30.11
CA SER A 2 -64.72 45.58 -29.97
C SER A 2 -64.05 45.38 -28.61
N SER A 3 -63.96 44.13 -28.15
CA SER A 3 -63.15 43.66 -27.02
C SER A 3 -61.71 43.38 -27.48
N LYS A 4 -60.73 44.13 -26.97
CA LYS A 4 -59.30 43.90 -27.25
C LYS A 4 -58.78 42.76 -26.36
N LYS A 5 -58.54 41.59 -26.96
CA LYS A 5 -57.73 40.52 -26.34
C LYS A 5 -56.28 40.99 -26.22
N ARG A 6 -55.72 40.99 -25.00
CA ARG A 6 -54.28 41.17 -24.76
C ARG A 6 -53.58 39.82 -24.93
N TYR A 7 -52.69 39.72 -25.90
CA TYR A 7 -51.78 38.58 -26.02
C TYR A 7 -50.68 38.70 -24.96
N ALA A 8 -50.50 37.68 -24.13
CA ALA A 8 -49.34 37.56 -23.26
C ALA A 8 -48.12 37.20 -24.12
N SER A 9 -47.11 38.07 -24.12
CA SER A 9 -45.82 37.81 -24.76
C SER A 9 -45.08 36.77 -23.92
N THR A 10 -45.03 35.53 -24.40
CA THR A 10 -44.04 34.55 -23.94
C THR A 10 -42.69 34.97 -24.50
N GLN A 11 -41.85 35.57 -23.67
CA GLN A 11 -40.47 35.88 -24.02
C GLN A 11 -39.70 34.57 -24.19
N GLY A 12 -39.40 34.21 -25.44
CA GLY A 12 -38.48 33.11 -25.74
C GLY A 12 -37.05 33.57 -25.54
N PHE A 13 -36.24 32.73 -24.91
CA PHE A 13 -34.80 32.94 -24.82
C PHE A 13 -34.20 33.06 -26.23
N SER A 14 -33.31 34.04 -26.41
CA SER A 14 -32.55 34.16 -27.66
C SER A 14 -31.59 32.96 -27.81
N LEU A 15 -31.39 32.47 -29.04
CA LEU A 15 -30.42 31.41 -29.34
C LEU A 15 -29.02 31.72 -28.80
N LEU A 16 -28.64 32.99 -28.82
CA LEU A 16 -27.34 33.46 -28.34
C LEU A 16 -27.25 33.39 -26.80
N GLU A 17 -28.34 33.68 -26.11
CA GLU A 17 -28.44 33.62 -24.66
C GLU A 17 -28.37 32.17 -24.16
N LEU A 18 -29.04 31.25 -24.86
CA LEU A 18 -28.97 29.83 -24.57
C LEU A 18 -27.53 29.28 -24.72
N LEU A 19 -26.81 29.72 -25.76
CA LEU A 19 -25.42 29.30 -25.99
C LEU A 19 -24.50 29.75 -24.85
N ILE A 20 -24.66 30.99 -24.39
CA ILE A 20 -23.88 31.53 -23.25
C ILE A 20 -24.15 30.73 -21.97
N VAL A 21 -25.41 30.39 -21.69
CA VAL A 21 -25.77 29.61 -20.51
C VAL A 21 -25.14 28.23 -20.54
N ILE A 22 -25.18 27.52 -21.67
CA ILE A 22 -24.58 26.19 -21.81
C ILE A 22 -23.06 26.25 -21.61
N LEU A 23 -22.41 27.29 -22.13
CA LEU A 23 -20.97 27.50 -21.97
C LEU A 23 -20.58 27.74 -20.51
N ILE A 24 -21.33 28.59 -19.79
CA ILE A 24 -21.09 28.86 -18.36
C ILE A 24 -21.31 27.61 -17.53
N VAL A 25 -22.39 26.86 -17.77
CA VAL A 25 -22.67 25.60 -17.05
C VAL A 25 -21.55 24.59 -17.28
N SER A 26 -21.02 24.50 -18.50
CA SER A 26 -19.90 23.59 -18.83
C SER A 26 -18.61 23.96 -18.07
N ILE A 27 -18.29 25.25 -17.97
CA ILE A 27 -17.11 25.73 -17.22
C ILE A 27 -17.30 25.49 -15.72
N VAL A 28 -18.47 25.79 -15.16
CA VAL A 28 -18.76 25.56 -13.74
C VAL A 28 -18.74 24.07 -13.40
N TYR A 29 -19.21 23.21 -14.30
CA TYR A 29 -19.06 21.76 -14.15
C TYR A 29 -17.58 21.37 -14.16
N PHE A 30 -16.81 21.79 -15.15
CA PHE A 30 -15.39 21.45 -15.26
C PHE A 30 -14.58 21.89 -14.03
N LEU A 31 -14.77 23.14 -13.58
CA LEU A 31 -14.11 23.68 -12.38
C LEU A 31 -14.64 23.08 -11.07
N GLY A 32 -15.91 22.68 -11.04
CA GLY A 32 -16.55 22.06 -9.87
C GLY A 32 -16.08 20.63 -9.61
N PHE A 33 -15.62 19.91 -10.64
CA PHE A 33 -15.13 18.53 -10.52
C PHE A 33 -13.60 18.44 -10.32
N ASP A 34 -12.81 19.35 -10.90
CA ASP A 34 -11.34 19.31 -10.74
C ASP A 34 -10.85 19.72 -9.35
N GLY A 35 -11.66 20.43 -8.56
CA GLY A 35 -11.30 20.89 -7.21
C GLY A 35 -11.59 19.92 -6.07
N PHE A 36 -12.18 18.74 -6.36
CA PHE A 36 -12.67 17.80 -5.35
C PHE A 36 -11.78 16.56 -5.25
N GLU A 37 -10.49 16.73 -4.91
CA GLU A 37 -9.70 15.63 -4.31
C GLU A 37 -10.11 15.42 -2.85
N ILE A 38 -11.40 15.19 -2.59
CA ILE A 38 -11.85 14.79 -1.26
C ILE A 38 -11.43 13.35 -1.02
N GLY A 39 -10.37 13.20 -0.23
CA GLY A 39 -10.16 11.99 0.55
C GLY A 39 -9.13 11.01 0.02
N LYS A 40 -8.06 11.44 -0.67
CA LYS A 40 -6.84 10.60 -0.69
C LYS A 40 -6.33 10.57 0.75
N PRO A 41 -6.49 9.45 1.50
CA PRO A 41 -5.98 9.39 2.85
C PRO A 41 -4.47 9.65 2.77
N LYS A 42 -3.95 10.54 3.62
CA LYS A 42 -2.50 10.73 3.74
C LYS A 42 -1.86 9.34 3.85
N PRO A 43 -0.80 9.05 3.08
CA PRO A 43 -0.21 7.72 3.06
C PRO A 43 0.13 7.33 4.50
N LYS A 44 -0.46 6.21 4.95
CA LYS A 44 -0.22 5.68 6.29
C LYS A 44 1.28 5.46 6.43
N ALA A 45 1.84 5.85 7.58
CA ALA A 45 3.26 5.62 7.84
C ALA A 45 3.57 4.12 7.74
N LEU A 46 4.73 3.81 7.16
CA LEU A 46 5.20 2.44 7.01
C LEU A 46 5.68 1.93 8.36
N THR A 47 4.90 1.03 8.96
CA THR A 47 5.21 0.37 10.25
C THR A 47 5.28 -1.14 10.02
N PRO A 48 5.85 -1.94 10.95
CA PRO A 48 5.89 -3.39 10.79
C PRO A 48 4.52 -4.02 10.53
N LEU A 49 3.45 -3.45 11.11
CA LEU A 49 2.07 -3.94 10.93
C LEU A 49 1.41 -3.46 9.63
N THR A 50 1.83 -2.31 9.11
CA THR A 50 1.23 -1.71 7.89
C THR A 50 2.09 -1.89 6.65
N LEU A 51 3.26 -2.53 6.77
CA LEU A 51 4.27 -2.63 5.72
C LEU A 51 3.69 -3.18 4.41
N LYS A 52 3.14 -4.39 4.48
CA LYS A 52 2.58 -5.09 3.30
C LYS A 52 1.40 -4.34 2.70
N SER A 53 0.43 -3.95 3.52
CA SER A 53 -0.76 -3.25 3.04
C SER A 53 -0.40 -1.92 2.40
N THR A 54 0.50 -1.14 3.01
CA THR A 54 0.86 0.19 2.51
C THR A 54 1.57 0.12 1.16
N ILE A 55 2.49 -0.84 1.00
CA ILE A 55 3.20 -1.05 -0.27
C ILE A 55 2.21 -1.53 -1.34
N THR A 56 1.41 -2.56 -1.06
CA THR A 56 0.49 -3.14 -2.05
C THR A 56 -0.65 -2.20 -2.47
N THR A 57 -1.06 -1.27 -1.62
CA THR A 57 -2.10 -0.27 -1.95
C THR A 57 -1.55 1.02 -2.57
N SER A 58 -0.24 1.12 -2.73
CA SER A 58 0.39 2.35 -3.22
C SER A 58 0.35 2.44 -4.75
N ASP A 59 0.33 3.68 -5.26
CA ASP A 59 0.37 3.94 -6.70
C ASP A 59 1.70 3.51 -7.35
N PHE A 60 2.77 3.33 -6.57
CA PHE A 60 4.08 2.90 -7.09
C PHE A 60 4.21 1.38 -7.19
N PHE A 61 3.22 0.60 -6.75
CA PHE A 61 3.29 -0.87 -6.74
C PHE A 61 2.66 -1.46 -8.01
N PRO A 62 3.45 -2.03 -8.94
CA PRO A 62 2.93 -2.56 -10.21
C PRO A 62 2.43 -4.01 -10.09
N GLY A 63 2.29 -4.56 -8.88
CA GLY A 63 1.87 -5.94 -8.63
C GLY A 63 2.99 -6.88 -8.17
N GLN A 64 4.26 -6.50 -8.35
CA GLN A 64 5.43 -7.25 -7.87
C GLN A 64 6.61 -6.29 -7.63
N GLY A 65 7.63 -6.76 -6.92
CA GLY A 65 8.89 -6.02 -6.76
C GLY A 65 9.65 -6.38 -5.50
N THR A 66 10.82 -5.76 -5.32
CA THR A 66 11.64 -5.89 -4.10
C THR A 66 11.61 -4.58 -3.34
N PHE A 67 11.28 -4.65 -2.06
CA PHE A 67 11.37 -3.57 -1.11
C PHE A 67 12.61 -3.75 -0.23
N MET A 68 13.37 -2.68 -0.03
CA MET A 68 14.62 -2.70 0.72
C MET A 68 14.74 -1.48 1.63
N CYS A 69 15.26 -1.65 2.83
CA CYS A 69 15.61 -0.54 3.71
C CYS A 69 17.05 -0.62 4.22
N ILE A 70 17.67 0.54 4.38
CA ILE A 70 19.02 0.75 4.91
C ILE A 70 18.98 1.81 6.02
N GLU A 71 20.15 2.21 6.54
CA GLU A 71 20.29 3.28 7.54
C GLU A 71 19.39 3.08 8.77
N LYS A 72 19.43 1.87 9.36
CA LYS A 72 18.57 1.50 10.50
C LYS A 72 17.07 1.60 10.17
N CYS A 73 16.72 1.15 8.97
CA CYS A 73 15.36 1.12 8.40
C CYS A 73 14.65 2.47 8.34
N ARG A 74 15.41 3.53 8.05
CA ARG A 74 14.86 4.88 7.87
C ARG A 74 14.72 5.24 6.40
N SER A 75 15.68 4.82 5.60
CA SER A 75 15.74 5.08 4.16
C SER A 75 15.38 3.79 3.43
N CYS A 76 14.26 3.82 2.70
CA CYS A 76 13.73 2.65 2.01
C CYS A 76 13.61 2.91 0.52
N TYR A 77 13.68 1.83 -0.23
CA TYR A 77 13.69 1.81 -1.68
C TYR A 77 12.78 0.71 -2.18
N PHE A 78 12.28 0.88 -3.39
CA PHE A 78 11.50 -0.11 -4.09
C PHE A 78 12.02 -0.27 -5.51
N ARG A 79 12.00 -1.49 -6.02
CA ARG A 79 12.20 -1.77 -7.45
C ARG A 79 11.09 -2.69 -7.91
N SER A 80 10.55 -2.46 -9.09
CA SER A 80 9.46 -3.25 -9.66
C SER A 80 9.93 -4.54 -10.33
N ASP A 81 11.17 -4.54 -10.79
CA ASP A 81 11.81 -5.68 -11.46
C ASP A 81 13.28 -5.81 -11.04
N ILE A 82 13.84 -7.02 -11.18
CA ILE A 82 15.24 -7.32 -10.86
C ILE A 82 16.23 -6.53 -11.73
N SER A 83 15.82 -6.15 -12.94
CA SER A 83 16.62 -5.36 -13.88
C SER A 83 16.51 -3.84 -13.65
N SER A 84 15.50 -3.40 -12.90
CA SER A 84 15.27 -1.99 -12.60
C SER A 84 16.13 -1.51 -11.43
N ALA A 85 16.49 -0.22 -11.46
CA ALA A 85 17.18 0.42 -10.35
C ALA A 85 16.25 0.55 -9.14
N PHE A 86 16.83 0.59 -7.95
CA PHE A 86 16.09 0.93 -6.73
C PHE A 86 15.72 2.41 -6.73
N GLU A 87 14.42 2.69 -6.59
CA GLU A 87 13.87 4.03 -6.47
C GLU A 87 13.55 4.34 -5.01
N SER A 88 13.73 5.59 -4.58
CA SER A 88 13.46 6.00 -3.21
C SER A 88 11.97 5.90 -2.90
N TYR A 89 11.62 5.29 -1.77
CA TYR A 89 10.24 5.21 -1.29
C TYR A 89 9.82 6.59 -0.73
N PRO A 90 8.80 7.25 -1.29
CA PRO A 90 8.53 8.66 -1.02
C PRO A 90 7.76 8.92 0.27
N ASN A 91 7.14 7.89 0.87
CA ASN A 91 6.26 8.08 2.03
C ASN A 91 7.00 7.92 3.36
N ALA A 92 6.39 8.40 4.45
CA ALA A 92 6.97 8.31 5.79
C ALA A 92 7.23 6.85 6.22
N VAL A 93 8.43 6.59 6.72
CA VAL A 93 8.87 5.29 7.24
C VAL A 93 9.06 5.37 8.76
N ASN A 94 8.46 4.44 9.48
CA ASN A 94 8.58 4.29 10.93
C ASN A 94 8.73 2.81 11.31
N LEU A 95 9.84 2.21 10.86
CA LEU A 95 10.19 0.82 11.15
C LEU A 95 11.10 0.68 12.38
N GLY A 96 11.90 1.69 12.69
CA GLY A 96 12.87 1.64 13.79
C GLY A 96 14.06 0.73 13.51
N GLU A 97 14.86 0.44 14.54
CA GLU A 97 15.92 -0.58 14.44
C GLU A 97 15.27 -1.97 14.50
N LEU A 98 15.35 -2.73 13.41
CA LEU A 98 14.75 -4.06 13.27
C LEU A 98 15.81 -5.14 13.12
N GLU A 99 15.56 -6.27 13.77
CA GLU A 99 16.18 -7.56 13.50
C GLU A 99 15.19 -8.42 12.71
N VAL A 100 15.66 -9.14 11.69
CA VAL A 100 14.80 -9.92 10.79
C VAL A 100 15.13 -11.39 10.94
N TYR A 101 14.10 -12.21 11.13
CA TYR A 101 14.21 -13.63 11.34
C TYR A 101 13.35 -14.42 10.35
N THR A 102 13.79 -15.63 10.05
CA THR A 102 13.02 -16.66 9.35
C THR A 102 13.15 -17.99 10.08
N LEU A 103 12.44 -19.00 9.60
CA LEU A 103 12.63 -20.39 10.00
C LEU A 103 13.49 -21.13 8.97
N ASP A 104 14.42 -21.94 9.45
CA ASP A 104 15.15 -22.90 8.63
C ASP A 104 14.35 -24.20 8.41
N ALA A 105 14.97 -25.18 7.75
CA ALA A 105 14.35 -26.47 7.47
C ALA A 105 14.12 -27.35 8.72
N GLN A 106 14.65 -26.95 9.87
CA GLN A 106 14.48 -27.62 11.17
C GLN A 106 13.58 -26.81 12.10
N ASP A 107 12.82 -25.84 11.56
CA ASP A 107 11.97 -24.93 12.31
C ASP A 107 12.75 -24.10 13.36
N ALA A 108 14.05 -23.88 13.17
CA ALA A 108 14.85 -23.02 14.05
C ALA A 108 14.79 -21.56 13.59
N LEU A 109 14.79 -20.63 14.55
CA LEU A 109 14.86 -19.19 14.26
C LEU A 109 16.27 -18.84 13.77
N VAL A 110 16.36 -18.28 12.58
CA VAL A 110 17.60 -17.82 11.97
C VAL A 110 17.48 -16.35 11.65
N GLU A 111 18.44 -15.55 12.11
CA GLU A 111 18.54 -14.14 11.75
C GLU A 111 19.01 -14.00 10.30
N LEU A 112 18.34 -13.14 9.54
CA LEU A 112 18.65 -12.88 8.14
C LEU A 112 19.56 -11.66 8.01
N GLU A 113 20.74 -11.88 7.43
CA GLU A 113 21.66 -10.81 7.05
C GLU A 113 21.73 -10.66 5.52
N TYR A 114 21.31 -9.50 5.00
CA TYR A 114 21.19 -9.25 3.56
C TYR A 114 22.41 -8.59 2.92
N GLY A 115 23.47 -8.30 3.70
CA GLY A 115 24.66 -7.58 3.24
C GLY A 115 24.52 -6.06 3.27
N ARG A 116 25.05 -5.37 2.26
CA ARG A 116 25.14 -3.90 2.20
C ARG A 116 24.66 -3.36 0.84
N TYR A 117 24.10 -2.16 0.87
CA TYR A 117 23.74 -1.38 -0.31
C TYR A 117 24.20 0.07 -0.10
N GLN A 118 24.91 0.64 -1.08
CA GLN A 118 25.53 1.98 -0.96
C GLN A 118 26.37 2.13 0.31
N ASP A 119 27.19 1.12 0.62
CA ASP A 119 27.98 1.02 1.85
C ASP A 119 27.20 1.03 3.17
N GLU A 120 25.87 0.93 3.16
CA GLU A 120 25.04 0.82 4.35
C GLU A 120 24.49 -0.59 4.54
N LYS A 121 24.37 -1.06 5.80
CA LYS A 121 23.80 -2.40 6.10
C LYS A 121 22.31 -2.42 5.71
N ILE A 122 21.91 -3.42 4.95
CA ILE A 122 20.50 -3.68 4.65
C ILE A 122 19.86 -4.25 5.90
N CYS A 123 18.81 -3.59 6.38
CA CYS A 123 18.10 -3.99 7.59
C CYS A 123 16.81 -4.76 7.30
N LEU A 124 16.24 -4.58 6.10
CA LEU A 124 15.05 -5.28 5.67
C LEU A 124 15.09 -5.44 4.15
N LEU A 125 14.81 -6.65 3.68
CA LEU A 125 14.60 -6.97 2.29
C LEU A 125 13.37 -7.86 2.19
N MET A 126 12.41 -7.47 1.35
CA MET A 126 11.15 -8.18 1.22
C MET A 126 10.71 -8.16 -0.24
N ASP A 127 10.42 -9.33 -0.79
CA ASP A 127 9.91 -9.47 -2.14
C ASP A 127 8.39 -9.57 -2.11
N PHE A 128 7.77 -9.00 -3.14
CA PHE A 128 6.35 -9.05 -3.43
C PHE A 128 6.16 -9.74 -4.77
N TYR A 129 5.28 -10.74 -4.79
CA TYR A 129 5.08 -11.62 -5.93
C TYR A 129 3.73 -11.35 -6.62
N PRO A 130 3.60 -11.64 -7.93
CA PRO A 130 2.37 -11.40 -8.69
C PRO A 130 1.09 -12.06 -8.16
N ASN A 131 1.24 -13.15 -7.41
CA ASN A 131 0.12 -13.85 -6.76
C ASN A 131 -0.38 -13.12 -5.50
N GLY A 132 0.17 -11.94 -5.17
CA GLY A 132 -0.15 -11.17 -3.97
C GLY A 132 0.58 -11.66 -2.71
N SER A 133 1.41 -12.70 -2.81
CA SER A 133 2.24 -13.12 -1.69
C SER A 133 3.46 -12.21 -1.52
N SER A 134 4.06 -12.28 -0.34
CA SER A 134 5.30 -11.59 0.00
C SER A 134 6.25 -12.53 0.73
N THR A 135 7.51 -12.13 0.91
CA THR A 135 8.41 -12.87 1.80
C THR A 135 7.80 -12.96 3.20
N GLN A 136 7.77 -14.18 3.76
CA GLN A 136 7.33 -14.44 5.12
C GLN A 136 8.48 -14.21 6.08
N LEU A 137 8.27 -13.40 7.12
CA LEU A 137 9.34 -12.95 8.01
C LEU A 137 8.82 -12.74 9.43
N ILE A 138 9.72 -12.83 10.41
CA ILE A 138 9.50 -12.28 11.76
C ILE A 138 10.39 -11.04 11.90
N LEU A 139 9.79 -9.91 12.25
CA LEU A 139 10.51 -8.68 12.56
C LEU A 139 10.56 -8.51 14.08
N LYS A 140 11.69 -8.13 14.63
CA LYS A 140 11.85 -7.84 16.07
C LYS A 140 12.35 -6.42 16.24
N ASP A 141 11.63 -5.64 17.04
CA ASP A 141 12.09 -4.36 17.55
C ASP A 141 12.58 -4.49 19.01
N LYS A 142 12.89 -3.37 19.67
CA LYS A 142 13.40 -3.36 21.06
C LYS A 142 12.42 -3.91 22.10
N THR A 143 11.13 -3.96 21.79
CA THR A 143 10.02 -4.18 22.73
C THR A 143 9.06 -5.27 22.30
N SER A 144 9.02 -5.63 21.03
CA SER A 144 7.98 -6.47 20.44
C SER A 144 8.49 -7.18 19.20
N SER A 145 7.80 -8.26 18.87
CA SER A 145 8.03 -9.02 17.65
C SER A 145 6.79 -8.98 16.77
N TYR A 146 6.96 -9.11 15.47
CA TYR A 146 5.89 -9.02 14.48
C TYR A 146 6.04 -10.16 13.50
N PHE A 147 4.98 -10.92 13.30
CA PHE A 147 4.93 -11.93 12.25
C PHE A 147 4.30 -11.32 11.00
N LEU A 148 5.03 -11.38 9.89
CA LEU A 148 4.59 -10.94 8.58
C LEU A 148 4.30 -12.18 7.72
N PRO A 149 3.02 -12.48 7.46
CA PRO A 149 2.63 -13.66 6.71
C PRO A 149 2.95 -13.51 5.21
N ALA A 150 3.23 -14.64 4.56
CA ALA A 150 3.43 -14.66 3.10
C ALA A 150 2.16 -14.23 2.36
N TYR A 151 0.98 -14.66 2.81
CA TYR A 151 -0.29 -14.51 2.08
C TYR A 151 -1.17 -13.41 2.68
N PHE A 152 -2.46 -13.42 2.37
CA PHE A 152 -3.44 -12.37 2.65
C PHE A 152 -3.78 -12.15 4.13
N ASP A 153 -3.10 -12.85 5.04
CA ASP A 153 -3.28 -12.64 6.48
C ASP A 153 -2.72 -11.29 6.93
N GLU A 154 -3.28 -10.74 7.99
CA GLU A 154 -2.80 -9.51 8.58
C GLU A 154 -1.56 -9.76 9.46
N PRO A 155 -0.54 -8.88 9.43
CA PRO A 155 0.58 -8.97 10.34
C PRO A 155 0.13 -8.92 11.81
N GLN A 156 0.76 -9.73 12.66
CA GLN A 156 0.41 -9.82 14.08
C GLN A 156 1.59 -9.43 14.96
N ARG A 157 1.30 -8.74 16.07
CA ARG A 157 2.28 -8.33 17.08
C ARG A 157 2.30 -9.32 18.24
N PHE A 158 3.49 -9.64 18.71
CA PHE A 158 3.78 -10.55 19.82
C PHE A 158 4.74 -9.90 20.81
N ALA A 159 4.76 -10.42 22.05
CA ALA A 159 5.69 -9.93 23.07
C ALA A 159 7.12 -10.43 22.83
N SER A 160 7.27 -11.60 22.20
CA SER A 160 8.56 -12.27 21.98
C SER A 160 8.66 -12.89 20.58
N ILE A 161 9.89 -13.21 20.16
CA ILE A 161 10.13 -13.90 18.89
C ILE A 161 9.68 -15.36 18.96
N GLU A 162 9.75 -15.95 20.14
CA GLU A 162 9.29 -17.31 20.41
C GLU A 162 7.78 -17.42 20.22
N GLU A 163 7.00 -16.46 20.72
CA GLU A 163 5.56 -16.42 20.47
C GLU A 163 5.21 -16.27 18.98
N ALA A 164 5.95 -15.40 18.26
CA ALA A 164 5.77 -15.21 16.82
C ALA A 164 6.12 -16.49 16.03
N LYS A 165 7.18 -17.20 16.44
CA LYS A 165 7.55 -18.51 15.89
C LYS A 165 6.45 -19.54 16.14
N ASP A 166 5.96 -19.66 17.36
CA ASP A 166 4.91 -20.62 17.70
C ASP A 166 3.62 -20.34 16.93
N PHE A 167 3.33 -19.06 16.66
CA PHE A 167 2.24 -18.66 15.78
C PHE A 167 2.49 -19.10 14.33
N TRP A 168 3.68 -18.84 13.77
CA TRP A 168 4.07 -19.28 12.42
C TRP A 168 3.86 -20.79 12.25
N LEU A 169 4.40 -21.60 13.16
CA LEU A 169 4.36 -23.07 13.08
C LEU A 169 2.93 -23.63 13.17
N ARG A 170 2.09 -23.05 14.03
CA ARG A 170 0.68 -23.43 14.15
C ARG A 170 -0.11 -23.11 12.87
N ASN A 171 0.12 -21.96 12.25
CA ASN A 171 -0.57 -21.62 11.01
C ASN A 171 -0.05 -22.39 9.78
N THR A 172 1.22 -22.80 9.78
CA THR A 172 1.79 -23.57 8.66
C THR A 172 1.31 -25.02 8.67
N THR A 173 1.19 -25.63 9.84
CA THR A 173 0.62 -26.99 9.97
C THR A 173 -0.83 -27.05 9.51
N LEU A 174 -1.64 -26.02 9.77
CA LEU A 174 -3.02 -25.91 9.28
C LEU A 174 -3.15 -25.81 7.76
N VAL A 175 -2.16 -25.24 7.06
CA VAL A 175 -2.15 -25.17 5.59
C VAL A 175 -1.73 -26.50 4.97
N SER A 176 -0.78 -27.21 5.58
CA SER A 176 -0.34 -28.54 5.12
C SER A 176 -1.42 -29.62 5.28
N ASP A 177 -2.24 -29.56 6.33
CA ASP A 177 -3.29 -30.56 6.58
C ASP A 177 -4.51 -30.40 5.66
N ASN A 178 -4.67 -29.23 5.04
CA ASN A 178 -5.71 -28.98 4.03
C ASN A 178 -5.32 -29.48 2.61
N GLY A 179 -4.18 -30.15 2.47
CA GLY A 179 -3.63 -30.67 1.21
C GLY A 179 -4.15 -32.05 0.76
N ALA A 180 -5.26 -32.55 1.29
CA ALA A 180 -5.85 -33.83 0.88
C ALA A 180 -6.63 -33.78 -0.46
N PHE A 181 -6.07 -33.11 -1.47
CA PHE A 181 -6.58 -33.16 -2.84
C PHE A 181 -5.43 -33.05 -3.84
N TYR A 182 -4.70 -34.15 -4.04
CA TYR A 182 -4.24 -34.62 -5.35
C TYR A 182 -3.96 -36.13 -5.27
#